data_AF-A0A9X7T8B8-F1
#
_entry.id   AF-A0A9X7T8B8-F1
#
_cell.length_a   1.000
_cell.length_b   1.000
_cell.length_c   1.000
_cell.angle_alpha   90.00
_cell.angle_beta   90.00
_cell.angle_gamma   90.00
#
_symmetry.space_group_name_H-M   'P 1'
#
loop_
_entity.id
_entity.type
_entity.pdbx_description
1 polymer ?
#
loop_
_entity_poly.entity_id
_entity_poly.type
_entity_poly.pdbx_seq_one_letter_code
_entity_poly.pdbx_strand_id
1 'polypeptide(L)' 'MTPITTFFRNLEAKCCAACGQTINEQAESYANECFTCQEQASYDAYKHYHQKR' A
#
# COMPACT_ATOMS: atom_id res chain seq x y z
N MET A 1 4.22 11.71 28.67
CA MET A 1 4.85 11.86 27.34
C MET A 1 5.70 10.62 27.09
N THR A 2 5.46 9.92 25.98
CA THR A 2 6.32 8.81 25.54
C THR A 2 7.65 9.39 25.03
N PRO A 3 8.81 8.90 25.51
CA PRO A 3 10.11 9.31 24.98
C PRO A 3 10.19 9.07 23.47
N ILE A 4 10.72 10.04 22.70
CA ILE A 4 10.81 9.95 21.23
C ILE A 4 11.58 8.71 20.76
N THR A 5 12.55 8.26 21.56
CA THR A 5 13.36 7.05 21.35
C THR A 5 12.56 5.75 21.46
N THR A 6 11.42 5.78 22.15
CA THR A 6 10.49 4.65 22.30
C THR A 6 9.30 4.73 21.35
N PHE A 7 8.99 5.93 20.82
CA PHE A 7 7.88 6.14 19.90
C PHE A 7 8.03 5.29 18.63
N PHE A 8 9.20 5.34 17.98
CA PHE A 8 9.45 4.58 16.75
C PHE A 8 9.55 3.07 16.96
N ARG A 9 9.82 2.60 18.19
CA ARG A 9 9.87 1.16 18.49
C ARG A 9 8.48 0.51 18.52
N ASN A 10 7.46 1.31 18.77
CA ASN A 10 6.07 0.86 18.86
C ASN A 10 5.23 1.35 17.67
N LEU A 11 5.88 1.74 16.57
CA LEU A 11 5.15 2.13 15.37
C LEU A 11 4.46 0.88 14.80
N GLU A 12 3.16 0.99 14.56
CA GLU A 12 2.41 -0.09 13.93
C GLU A 12 2.91 -0.33 12.50
N ALA A 13 2.80 -1.57 12.05
CA ALA A 13 3.13 -1.89 10.68
C ALA A 13 2.18 -1.13 9.72
N LYS A 14 2.73 -0.67 8.60
CA LYS A 14 1.95 0.05 7.60
C LYS A 14 0.92 -0.88 6.98
N CYS A 15 -0.36 -0.49 6.97
CA CYS A 15 -1.44 -1.26 6.35
C CYS A 15 -1.87 -0.64 5.02
N CYS A 16 -2.26 -1.48 4.07
CA CYS A 16 -2.78 -1.08 2.77
C CYS A 16 -4.14 -0.37 2.93
N ALA A 17 -4.27 0.82 2.33
CA ALA A 17 -5.50 1.59 2.34
C ALA A 17 -6.66 0.91 1.58
N ALA A 18 -6.36 0.05 0.60
CA ALA A 18 -7.37 -0.62 -0.21
C ALA A 18 -7.86 -1.95 0.39
N CYS A 19 -6.96 -2.76 0.95
CA CYS A 19 -7.29 -4.11 1.42
C CYS A 19 -7.06 -4.35 2.92
N GLY A 20 -6.49 -3.39 3.64
CA GLY A 20 -6.22 -3.48 5.08
C GLY A 20 -5.08 -4.41 5.49
N GLN A 21 -4.48 -5.14 4.54
CA GLN A 21 -3.36 -6.05 4.81
C GLN A 21 -2.07 -5.29 5.13
N THR A 22 -1.23 -5.87 5.97
CA THR A 22 0.10 -5.32 6.27
C THR A 22 0.95 -5.26 5.01
N ILE A 23 1.52 -4.10 4.73
CA ILE A 23 2.47 -3.89 3.64
C ILE A 23 3.82 -4.46 4.10
N ASN A 24 4.24 -5.55 3.46
CA ASN A 24 5.45 -6.28 3.85
C ASN A 24 6.73 -5.52 3.42
N GLU A 25 6.79 -5.10 2.15
CA GLU A 25 7.89 -4.29 1.62
C GLU A 25 7.39 -3.44 0.44
N GLN A 26 7.81 -2.18 0.40
CA GLN A 26 7.67 -1.32 -0.78
C GLN A 26 8.94 -0.50 -0.96
N ALA A 27 9.44 -0.44 -2.19
CA ALA A 27 10.54 0.45 -2.55
C ALA A 27 10.16 1.94 -2.35
N GLU A 28 8.86 2.24 -2.41
CA GLU A 28 8.31 3.58 -2.26
C GLU A 28 7.74 3.78 -0.85
N SER A 29 8.43 4.55 -0.02
CA SER A 29 8.04 4.82 1.36
C SER A 29 6.69 5.55 1.50
N TYR A 30 6.28 6.31 0.48
CA TYR A 30 5.03 7.09 0.49
C TYR A 30 3.80 6.35 -0.07
N ALA A 31 3.96 5.19 -0.72
CA ALA A 31 2.83 4.46 -1.29
C ALA A 31 1.90 3.91 -0.20
N ASN A 32 0.60 4.18 -0.25
CA ASN A 32 -0.36 3.79 0.79
C ASN A 32 -1.13 2.48 0.48
N GLU A 33 -0.96 1.94 -0.72
CA GLU A 33 -1.58 0.69 -1.17
C GLU A 33 -0.51 -0.36 -1.44
N CYS A 34 -0.79 -1.64 -1.17
CA CYS A 34 0.16 -2.73 -1.45
C CYS A 34 0.33 -2.96 -2.96
N PHE A 35 1.45 -3.59 -3.34
CA PHE A 35 1.78 -3.87 -4.74
C PHE A 35 0.66 -4.63 -5.48
N THR A 36 0.05 -5.62 -4.83
CA THR A 36 -1.04 -6.41 -5.41
C THR A 36 -2.26 -5.55 -5.73
N CYS A 37 -2.65 -4.62 -4.86
CA CYS A 37 -3.77 -3.72 -5.12
C CYS A 37 -3.47 -2.75 -6.27
N GLN A 38 -2.26 -2.20 -6.31
CA GLN A 38 -1.83 -1.30 -7.38
C GLN A 38 -1.76 -2.01 -8.75
N GLU A 39 -1.22 -3.23 -8.78
CA GLU A 39 -1.15 -4.04 -10.00
C GLU A 39 -2.56 -4.38 -10.51
N GLN A 40 -3.46 -4.78 -9.60
CA GLN A 40 -4.85 -5.06 -9.94
C GLN A 40 -5.56 -3.83 -10.52
N ALA A 41 -5.41 -2.67 -9.88
CA ALA A 41 -6.00 -1.42 -10.37
C ALA A 41 -5.47 -1.04 -11.76
N SER A 42 -4.17 -1.24 -12.00
CA SER A 42 -3.53 -0.98 -13.29
C SER A 42 -4.06 -1.93 -14.38
N TYR A 43 -4.24 -3.21 -14.05
CA TYR A 43 -4.77 -4.21 -14.96
C TYR A 43 -6.26 -3.98 -15.29
N ASP A 44 -7.05 -3.59 -14.30
CA ASP A 44 -8.47 -3.27 -14.50
C ASP A 44 -8.65 -2.02 -15.37
N ALA A 45 -7.81 -1.01 -15.18
CA ALA A 45 -7.76 0.17 -16.06
C ALA A 45 -7.40 -0.24 -17.50
N TYR A 46 -6.36 -1.06 -17.68
CA TYR A 46 -5.98 -1.57 -19.01
C TYR A 46 -7.14 -2.27 -19.71
N LYS A 47 -7.83 -3.20 -19.01
CA LYS A 47 -9.00 -3.89 -19.55
C LYS A 47 -10.11 -2.91 -19.93
N HIS A 48 -10.41 -1.94 -19.09
CA HIS A 48 -11.46 -0.96 -19.36
C HIS A 48 -11.21 -0.22 -20.69
N TYR A 49 -9.97 0.18 -20.95
CA TYR A 49 -9.62 0.92 -22.17
C TYR A 49 -9.48 0.02 -23.41
N HIS A 50 -8.97 -1.21 -23.26
CA HIS A 50 -8.64 -2.06 -24.40
C HIS A 50 -9.69 -3.12 -24.76
N GLN A 51 -10.62 -3.46 -23.86
CA GLN A 51 -11.68 -4.45 -24.11
C GLN A 51 -12.93 -3.84 -24.78
N LYS A 52 -12.96 -2.51 -24.99
CA LYS A 52 -14.00 -1.79 -25.75
C LYS A 52 -13.79 -1.77 -27.28
N ARG A 53 -12.87 -2.59 -27.81
CA ARG A 53 -12.64 -2.73 -29.26
C ARG A 53 -13.23 -4.01 -29.80
#